data_AF-A0AAE0USG3-F1
#
_entry.id   AF-A0AAE0USG3-F1
#
_cell.length_a   1.000
_cell.length_b   1.000
_cell.length_c   1.000
_cell.angle_alpha   90.00
_cell.angle_beta   90.00
_cell.angle_gamma   90.00
#
_symmetry.space_group_name_H-M   'P 1'
#
loop_
_entity.id
_entity.type
_entity.pdbx_description
1 polymer ?
#
loop_
_entity_poly.entity_id
_entity_poly.type
_entity_poly.pdbx_seq_one_letter_code
_entity_poly.pdbx_strand_id
1 'polypeptide(L)'
;MVVDFRRAQSDHSPLNINGSNVEIVKSTKFLCVHLAEDLTWSLNTSSITKKAQQRLYFLRRLRKAHLPPLILTTFYRGTIESILSSCIPAWFGNCTTSDRSG
;
A
#
# COMPACT_ATOMS: atom_id res chain seq x y z
N MET A 1 -9.81 -7.72 -13.14
CA MET A 1 -10.11 -6.50 -12.34
C MET A 1 -10.52 -5.42 -13.32
N VAL A 2 -11.69 -4.82 -13.14
CA VAL A 2 -12.15 -3.66 -13.93
C VAL A 2 -12.13 -2.46 -12.99
N VAL A 3 -11.49 -1.37 -13.43
CA VAL A 3 -11.37 -0.13 -12.64
C VAL A 3 -12.07 0.97 -13.43
N ASP A 4 -13.09 1.59 -12.82
CA ASP A 4 -13.83 2.70 -13.42
C ASP A 4 -13.25 4.04 -12.90
N PHE A 5 -12.78 4.88 -13.82
CA PHE A 5 -12.18 6.18 -13.51
C PHE A 5 -13.16 7.35 -13.68
N ARG A 6 -14.45 7.07 -13.95
CA ARG A 6 -15.45 8.12 -14.14
C ARG A 6 -15.66 8.90 -12.85
N ARG A 7 -15.63 10.24 -12.98
CA ARG A 7 -15.74 11.19 -11.85
C ARG A 7 -17.13 11.23 -11.21
N ALA A 8 -18.15 10.79 -11.94
CA ALA A 8 -19.50 10.58 -11.44
C ALA A 8 -19.71 9.08 -11.25
N GLN A 9 -19.92 8.65 -9.99
CA GLN A 9 -20.29 7.27 -9.70
C GLN A 9 -21.69 7.00 -10.26
N SER A 10 -21.77 6.08 -11.22
CA SER A 10 -23.03 5.47 -11.65
C SER A 10 -23.17 4.12 -10.96
N ASP A 11 -24.39 3.70 -10.59
CA ASP A 11 -24.65 2.35 -10.10
C ASP A 11 -24.03 1.32 -11.05
N HIS A 12 -23.03 0.58 -10.55
CA HIS A 12 -22.32 -0.42 -11.34
C HIS A 12 -23.23 -1.63 -11.56
N SER A 13 -23.83 -1.72 -12.74
CA SER A 13 -24.51 -2.93 -13.16
C SER A 13 -23.48 -4.08 -13.21
N PRO A 14 -23.74 -5.24 -12.57
CA PRO A 14 -22.80 -6.34 -12.54
C PRO A 14 -22.47 -6.81 -13.95
N LEU A 15 -21.17 -6.83 -14.27
CA LEU A 15 -20.66 -7.30 -15.55
C LEU A 15 -20.91 -8.80 -15.65
N ASN A 16 -21.47 -9.24 -16.79
CA ASN A 16 -21.75 -10.64 -17.04
C ASN A 16 -20.64 -11.19 -17.96
N ILE A 17 -19.84 -12.14 -17.45
CA ILE A 17 -18.83 -12.86 -18.23
C ILE A 17 -19.30 -14.30 -18.36
N ASN A 18 -19.50 -14.77 -19.59
CA ASN A 18 -19.95 -16.12 -19.92
C ASN A 18 -21.25 -16.57 -19.22
N GLY A 19 -22.19 -15.65 -18.99
CA GLY A 19 -23.47 -15.96 -18.32
C GLY A 19 -23.38 -15.99 -16.79
N SER A 20 -22.20 -15.70 -16.21
CA SER A 20 -21.99 -15.55 -14.78
C SER A 20 -21.74 -14.09 -14.40
N ASN A 21 -22.46 -13.60 -13.40
CA ASN A 21 -22.24 -12.26 -12.84
C ASN A 21 -20.90 -12.22 -12.11
N VAL A 22 -20.08 -11.22 -12.44
CA VAL A 22 -18.82 -10.98 -11.75
C VAL A 22 -19.09 -10.44 -10.36
N GLU A 23 -18.47 -11.05 -9.35
CA GLU A 23 -18.57 -10.62 -7.96
C GLU A 23 -17.95 -9.23 -7.76
N ILE A 24 -18.72 -8.32 -7.18
CA ILE A 24 -18.26 -6.98 -6.79
C ILE A 24 -17.77 -7.06 -5.35
N VAL A 25 -16.46 -6.91 -5.16
CA VAL A 25 -15.80 -6.97 -3.85
C VAL A 25 -15.31 -5.59 -3.43
N LYS A 26 -15.58 -5.24 -2.17
CA LYS A 26 -15.22 -3.92 -1.61
C LYS A 26 -13.71 -3.70 -1.47
N SER A 27 -12.93 -4.78 -1.43
CA SER A 27 -11.47 -4.69 -1.46
C SER A 27 -10.86 -5.98 -1.99
N THR A 28 -9.72 -5.87 -2.68
CA THR A 28 -8.94 -7.01 -3.13
C THR A 28 -7.46 -6.77 -2.93
N LYS A 29 -6.70 -7.86 -2.75
CA LYS A 29 -5.24 -7.81 -2.64
C LYS A 29 -4.63 -8.22 -3.96
N PHE A 30 -4.02 -7.29 -4.67
CA PHE A 30 -3.29 -7.55 -5.91
C PHE A 30 -1.82 -7.19 -5.73
N LEU A 31 -0.92 -8.14 -6.00
CA LEU A 31 0.54 -7.94 -5.86
C LEU A 31 0.96 -7.32 -4.51
N CYS A 32 0.34 -7.79 -3.42
CA CYS A 32 0.54 -7.28 -2.06
C CYS A 32 0.01 -5.87 -1.76
N VAL A 33 -0.67 -5.23 -2.70
CA VAL A 33 -1.37 -3.95 -2.53
C VAL A 33 -2.85 -4.23 -2.26
N HIS A 34 -3.41 -3.57 -1.25
CA HIS A 34 -4.86 -3.62 -0.99
C HIS A 34 -5.53 -2.51 -1.82
N LEU A 35 -6.35 -2.89 -2.79
CA LEU A 35 -7.17 -1.97 -3.57
C LEU A 35 -8.58 -1.99 -2.99
N ALA A 36 -9.01 -0.85 -2.45
CA ALA A 36 -10.37 -0.64 -1.96
C ALA A 36 -11.25 -0.05 -3.07
N GLU A 37 -12.56 -0.33 -3.01
CA GLU A 37 -13.59 0.09 -3.97
C GLU A 37 -13.74 1.62 -4.08
N ASP A 38 -13.48 2.34 -2.99
CA ASP A 38 -13.45 3.81 -2.97
C ASP A 38 -12.16 4.41 -3.56
N LEU A 39 -11.25 3.55 -4.05
CA LEU A 39 -9.89 3.91 -4.46
C LEU A 39 -9.14 4.72 -3.39
N THR A 40 -9.59 4.71 -2.12
CA THR A 40 -8.90 5.44 -1.07
C THR A 40 -7.68 4.63 -0.66
N TRP A 41 -6.52 5.27 -0.84
CA TRP A 41 -5.23 4.68 -0.53
C TRP A 41 -4.96 4.59 0.98
N SER A 42 -5.87 5.07 1.82
CA SER A 42 -5.75 5.14 3.29
C SER A 42 -5.47 3.78 3.94
N LEU A 43 -6.15 2.72 3.50
CA LEU A 43 -5.95 1.35 4.01
C LEU A 43 -4.61 0.77 3.56
N ASN A 44 -4.22 1.00 2.30
CA ASN A 44 -2.92 0.58 1.79
C ASN A 44 -1.78 1.30 2.51
N THR A 45 -1.87 2.63 2.57
CA THR A 45 -0.96 3.53 3.27
C THR A 45 -0.77 3.14 4.73
N SER A 46 -1.86 2.96 5.48
CA SER A 46 -1.79 2.59 6.90
C SER A 46 -1.18 1.19 7.10
N SER A 47 -1.48 0.23 6.22
CA SER A 47 -0.88 -1.11 6.23
C SER A 47 0.62 -1.08 5.97
N ILE A 48 1.05 -0.30 4.97
CA ILE A 48 2.46 -0.07 4.64
C ILE A 48 3.19 0.60 5.81
N THR A 49 2.60 1.66 6.37
CA THR A 49 3.17 2.38 7.51
C THR A 49 3.33 1.47 8.72
N LYS A 50 2.33 0.66 9.06
CA LYS A 50 2.43 -0.33 10.15
C LYS A 50 3.57 -1.33 9.91
N LYS A 51 3.70 -1.86 8.70
CA LYS A 51 4.80 -2.79 8.34
C LYS A 51 6.17 -2.10 8.45
N ALA A 52 6.29 -0.86 7.97
CA ALA A 52 7.53 -0.10 8.06
C ALA A 52 7.91 0.18 9.53
N GLN A 53 6.94 0.54 10.36
CA GLN A 53 7.14 0.76 11.80
C GLN A 53 7.62 -0.51 12.52
N GLN A 54 7.02 -1.67 12.22
CA GLN A 54 7.48 -2.94 12.77
C GLN A 54 8.93 -3.25 12.38
N ARG A 55 9.31 -3.03 11.12
CA ARG A 55 10.69 -3.25 10.63
C ARG A 55 11.68 -2.28 11.28
N LEU A 56 11.30 -1.03 11.46
CA LEU A 56 12.09 -0.04 12.20
C LEU A 56 12.28 -0.42 13.67
N TYR A 57 11.26 -0.99 14.31
CA TYR A 57 11.40 -1.50 15.67
C TYR A 57 12.46 -2.60 15.75
N PHE A 58 12.44 -3.57 14.83
CA PHE A 58 13.49 -4.60 14.76
C PHE A 58 14.87 -4.02 14.49
N LEU A 59 15.00 -3.06 13.56
CA LEU A 59 16.27 -2.38 13.31
C LEU A 59 16.83 -1.71 14.58
N ARG A 60 15.96 -1.02 15.36
CA ARG A 60 16.36 -0.42 16.65
C ARG A 60 16.83 -1.48 17.65
N ARG A 61 16.18 -2.64 17.69
CA ARG A 61 16.59 -3.76 18.55
C ARG A 61 17.93 -4.36 18.12
N LEU A 62 18.14 -4.56 16.83
CA LEU A 62 19.42 -5.04 16.29
C LEU A 62 20.54 -4.06 16.60
N ARG A 63 20.29 -2.76 16.49
CA ARG A 63 21.26 -1.73 16.89
C ARG A 63 21.60 -1.80 18.38
N LYS A 64 20.60 -2.01 19.25
CA LYS A 64 20.80 -2.19 20.69
C LYS A 64 21.58 -3.47 21.03
N ALA A 65 21.48 -4.49 20.20
CA ALA A 65 22.27 -5.72 20.32
C ALA A 65 23.69 -5.60 19.73
N HIS A 66 24.14 -4.38 19.40
CA HIS A 66 25.49 -4.09 18.90
C HIS A 66 25.90 -4.87 17.65
N LEU A 67 24.93 -5.19 16.77
CA LEU A 67 25.28 -5.80 15.49
C LEU A 67 26.13 -4.85 14.63
N PRO A 68 27.02 -5.41 13.79
CA PRO A 68 27.84 -4.64 12.86
C PRO A 68 27.02 -3.68 11.99
N PRO A 69 27.51 -2.45 11.72
CA PRO A 69 26.83 -1.48 10.86
C PRO A 69 26.43 -2.05 9.50
N LEU A 70 27.26 -2.90 8.91
CA LEU A 70 26.97 -3.56 7.63
C LEU A 70 25.66 -4.36 7.66
N ILE A 71 25.42 -5.11 8.74
CA ILE A 71 24.20 -5.91 8.89
C ILE A 71 22.99 -5.01 9.06
N LEU A 72 23.12 -3.93 9.84
CA LEU A 72 22.05 -2.95 10.04
C LEU A 72 21.68 -2.24 8.72
N THR A 73 22.69 -1.86 7.93
CA THR A 73 22.49 -1.24 6.62
C THR A 73 21.82 -2.20 5.64
N THR A 74 22.30 -3.44 5.54
CA THR A 74 21.68 -4.45 4.67
C THR A 74 20.23 -4.73 5.08
N PHE A 75 19.96 -4.83 6.39
CA PHE A 75 18.61 -4.99 6.91
C PHE A 75 17.71 -3.81 6.56
N TYR A 76 18.20 -2.57 6.74
CA TYR A 76 17.45 -1.36 6.41
C TYR A 76 17.12 -1.30 4.90
N ARG A 77 18.12 -1.52 4.03
CA ARG A 77 17.92 -1.50 2.58
C ARG A 77 16.96 -2.61 2.11
N GLY A 78 17.19 -3.84 2.56
CA GLY A 78 16.40 -4.98 2.12
C GLY A 78 14.94 -4.96 2.61
N THR A 79 14.67 -4.37 3.77
CA THR A 79 13.35 -4.47 4.40
C THR A 79 12.61 -3.14 4.48
N ILE A 80 13.26 -2.01 4.74
CA ILE A 80 12.58 -0.73 4.90
C ILE A 80 12.59 0.03 3.58
N GLU A 81 13.76 0.19 2.96
CA GLU A 81 13.93 0.88 1.68
C GLU A 81 13.12 0.18 0.57
N SER A 82 13.14 -1.17 0.52
CA SER A 82 12.34 -1.93 -0.45
C SER A 82 10.83 -1.64 -0.38
N ILE A 83 10.26 -1.54 0.84
CA ILE A 83 8.85 -1.17 0.98
C ILE A 83 8.62 0.26 0.51
N LEU A 84 9.42 1.21 1.02
CA LEU A 84 9.24 2.62 0.69
C LEU A 84 9.33 2.85 -0.82
N SER A 85 10.33 2.27 -1.48
CA SER A 85 10.52 2.34 -2.93
C SER A 85 9.38 1.70 -3.71
N SER A 86 8.89 0.52 -3.29
CA SER A 86 7.72 -0.12 -3.92
C SER A 86 6.43 0.71 -3.79
N CYS A 87 6.36 1.57 -2.77
CA CYS A 87 5.20 2.42 -2.53
C CYS A 87 5.27 3.76 -3.27
N ILE A 88 6.42 4.16 -3.82
CA ILE A 88 6.57 5.43 -4.55
C ILE A 88 5.52 5.57 -5.67
N PRO A 89 5.29 4.58 -6.57
CA PRO A 89 4.29 4.72 -7.63
C PRO A 89 2.85 4.84 -7.10
N ALA A 90 2.56 4.24 -5.94
CA ALA A 90 1.23 4.27 -5.34
C ALA A 90 0.90 5.62 -4.67
N TRP A 91 1.91 6.37 -4.22
CA TRP A 91 1.73 7.64 -3.50
C TRP A 91 2.09 8.87 -4.32
N PHE A 92 3.10 8.78 -5.20
CA PHE A 92 3.64 9.92 -5.95
C PHE A 92 2.59 10.55 -6.88
N GLY A 93 1.63 9.77 -7.39
CA GLY A 93 0.51 10.29 -8.19
C GLY A 93 -0.69 10.79 -7.38
N ASN A 94 -0.79 10.49 -6.07
CA ASN A 94 -1.98 10.72 -5.24
C ASN A 94 -1.74 11.58 -3.98
N CYS A 95 -0.51 12.02 -3.71
CA CYS A 95 -0.23 13.05 -2.71
C CYS A 95 -0.65 14.45 -3.23
N THR A 96 -1.93 14.65 -3.52
CA THR A 96 -2.49 16.01 -3.65
C THR A 96 -2.58 16.63 -2.27
N THR A 97 -1.56 17.41 -1.90
CA THR A 97 -1.62 18.70 -1.17
C THR A 97 -2.69 18.91 -0.08
N SER A 98 -3.15 17.90 0.66
CA SER A 98 -4.14 18.08 1.73
C SER A 98 -3.62 17.72 3.13
N ASP A 99 -2.38 17.26 3.26
CA ASP A 99 -1.79 16.83 4.55
C ASP A 99 -0.74 17.84 5.08
N ARG A 100 -0.86 19.13 4.70
CA ARG A 100 0.05 20.21 5.13
C ARG A 100 -0.59 21.28 6.02
N SER A 101 -1.83 21.10 6.45
CA SER A 101 -2.45 21.98 7.44
C SER A 101 -2.37 21.34 8.81
N GLY A 102 -1.46 21.88 9.63
CA GLY A 102 -1.46 21.71 11.09
C GLY A 102 -2.51 22.57 11.77
#